data_AF-A0A844WUE2-F1
#
_entry.id   AF-A0A844WUE2-F1
#
_cell.length_a   1.000
_cell.length_b   1.000
_cell.length_c   1.000
_cell.angle_alpha   90.00
_cell.angle_beta   90.00
_cell.angle_gamma   90.00
#
_symmetry.space_group_name_H-M   'P 1'
#
loop_
_entity.id
_entity.type
_entity.pdbx_description
1 polymer ?
#
loop_
_entity_poly.entity_id
_entity_poly.type
_entity_poly.pdbx_seq_one_letter_code
_entity_poly.pdbx_strand_id
1 'polypeptide(L)'
;LELKESYPAREFITQWQESDLEFLQRLLADVGIWFRFETHAEHDCNVMVLSDYEQGYAQVADIDYTPPSGTLDGGTESVWAIRLHSDVVASSVEV
;
A
#
# COMPACT_ATOMS: atom_id res chain seq x y z
N LEU A 1 -0.79 -8.03 -13.03
CA LEU A 1 -1.13 -8.00 -11.60
C LEU A 1 -2.56 -8.49 -11.50
N GLU A 2 -2.75 -9.71 -11.03
CA GLU A 2 -4.08 -10.27 -10.77
C GLU A 2 -4.24 -10.40 -9.26
N LEU A 3 -5.47 -10.17 -8.78
CA LEU A 3 -5.83 -10.50 -7.41
C LEU A 3 -5.76 -12.03 -7.26
N LYS A 4 -5.17 -12.52 -6.16
CA LYS A 4 -4.98 -13.95 -5.94
C LYS A 4 -6.25 -14.67 -5.53
N GLU A 5 -7.12 -13.97 -4.81
CA GLU A 5 -8.33 -14.54 -4.25
C GLU A 5 -9.55 -14.34 -5.16
N SER A 6 -10.58 -15.16 -4.95
CA SER A 6 -11.91 -14.96 -5.52
C SER A 6 -12.80 -14.19 -4.56
N TYR A 7 -13.43 -13.13 -5.03
CA TYR A 7 -14.27 -12.27 -4.21
C TYR A 7 -15.76 -12.57 -4.41
N PRO A 8 -16.54 -12.68 -3.33
CA PRO A 8 -17.96 -12.95 -3.45
C PRO A 8 -18.67 -11.77 -4.12
N ALA A 9 -19.55 -12.10 -5.07
CA ALA A 9 -20.49 -11.12 -5.59
C ALA A 9 -21.42 -10.64 -4.46
N ARG A 10 -21.64 -9.33 -4.39
CA ARG A 10 -22.57 -8.74 -3.43
C ARG A 10 -23.93 -8.61 -4.11
N GLU A 11 -24.98 -9.10 -3.46
CA GLU A 11 -26.35 -8.96 -3.95
C GLU A 11 -26.81 -7.50 -3.94
N PHE A 12 -26.39 -6.73 -2.94
CA PHE A 12 -26.72 -5.33 -2.77
C PHE A 12 -25.60 -4.56 -2.07
N ILE A 13 -25.37 -3.31 -2.50
CA ILE A 13 -24.45 -2.37 -1.83
C ILE A 13 -24.90 -0.93 -2.08
N THR A 14 -24.75 -0.07 -1.07
CA THR A 14 -25.08 1.36 -1.15
C THR A 14 -23.89 2.23 -0.80
N GLN A 15 -23.80 3.37 -1.47
CA GLN A 15 -22.98 4.51 -1.11
C GLN A 15 -23.90 5.56 -0.49
N TRP A 16 -23.73 5.87 0.79
CA TRP A 16 -24.61 6.79 1.50
C TRP A 16 -23.83 7.75 2.39
N GLN A 17 -23.96 9.06 2.11
CA GLN A 17 -23.28 10.12 2.85
C GLN A 17 -21.75 9.93 2.98
N GLU A 18 -21.14 9.28 1.98
CA GLU A 18 -19.71 9.05 1.88
C GLU A 18 -19.23 9.43 0.47
N SER A 19 -18.00 9.90 0.36
CA SER A 19 -17.34 10.15 -0.92
C SER A 19 -17.02 8.85 -1.66
N ASP A 20 -16.74 8.95 -2.95
CA ASP A 20 -16.36 7.78 -3.77
C ASP A 20 -15.10 7.08 -3.22
N LEU A 21 -14.16 7.86 -2.66
CA LEU A 21 -12.94 7.32 -2.07
C LEU A 21 -13.24 6.53 -0.79
N GLU A 22 -14.07 7.08 0.10
CA GLU A 22 -14.49 6.40 1.33
C GLU A 22 -15.25 5.11 1.02
N PHE A 23 -16.14 5.16 0.01
CA PHE A 23 -16.85 4.00 -0.48
C PHE A 23 -15.91 2.90 -0.97
N LEU A 24 -14.96 3.23 -1.84
CA LEU A 24 -13.96 2.27 -2.35
C LEU A 24 -13.07 1.72 -1.23
N GLN A 25 -12.59 2.56 -0.33
CA GLN A 25 -11.76 2.13 0.81
C GLN A 25 -12.50 1.11 1.67
N ARG A 26 -13.77 1.39 1.99
CA ARG A 26 -14.62 0.48 2.75
C ARG A 26 -14.83 -0.85 2.02
N LEU A 27 -15.20 -0.82 0.74
CA LEU A 27 -15.42 -2.04 -0.05
C LEU A 27 -14.19 -2.94 -0.14
N LEU A 28 -13.02 -2.33 -0.36
CA LEU A 28 -11.77 -3.07 -0.53
C LEU A 28 -11.26 -3.62 0.81
N ALA A 29 -11.38 -2.84 1.89
CA ALA A 29 -11.01 -3.26 3.23
C ALA A 29 -11.82 -4.47 3.72
N ASP A 30 -13.11 -4.55 3.40
CA ASP A 30 -13.99 -5.67 3.76
C ASP A 30 -13.48 -7.03 3.25
N VAL A 31 -12.68 -7.03 2.18
CA VAL A 31 -12.16 -8.24 1.53
C VAL A 31 -10.64 -8.31 1.51
N GLY A 32 -9.95 -7.43 2.24
CA GLY A 32 -8.49 -7.45 2.35
C GLY A 32 -7.74 -6.99 1.10
N ILE A 33 -8.38 -6.22 0.21
CA ILE A 33 -7.70 -5.58 -0.92
C ILE A 33 -7.15 -4.22 -0.48
N TRP A 34 -5.88 -3.97 -0.80
CA TRP A 34 -5.25 -2.66 -0.67
C TRP A 34 -4.98 -2.06 -2.05
N PHE A 35 -4.70 -0.75 -2.09
CA PHE A 35 -4.38 -0.06 -3.34
C PHE A 35 -3.34 1.04 -3.18
N ARG A 36 -2.73 1.42 -4.31
CA ARG A 36 -1.84 2.58 -4.42
C ARG A 36 -2.04 3.27 -5.78
N PHE A 37 -1.54 4.49 -5.88
CA PHE A 37 -1.42 5.19 -7.15
C PHE A 37 0.04 5.20 -7.61
N GLU A 38 0.24 4.96 -8.90
CA GLU A 38 1.54 5.08 -9.55
C GLU A 38 1.36 5.70 -10.95
N THR A 39 2.44 6.26 -11.49
CA THR A 39 2.45 6.78 -12.86
C THR A 39 2.76 5.64 -13.82
N HIS A 40 1.90 5.44 -14.82
CA HIS A 40 2.08 4.42 -15.83
C HIS A 40 3.28 4.76 -16.72
N ALA A 41 4.31 3.90 -16.68
CA ALA A 41 5.61 4.15 -17.31
C ALA A 41 5.53 4.51 -18.81
N GLU A 42 4.58 3.94 -19.55
CA GLU A 42 4.46 4.14 -21.01
C GLU A 42 3.47 5.23 -21.42
N HIS A 43 2.56 5.62 -20.52
CA HIS A 43 1.40 6.44 -20.88
C HIS A 43 1.30 7.75 -20.09
N ASP A 44 2.23 7.99 -19.17
CA ASP A 44 2.33 9.20 -18.34
C ASP A 44 0.98 9.60 -17.71
N CYS A 45 0.25 8.59 -17.25
CA CYS A 45 -1.05 8.75 -16.62
C CYS A 45 -1.05 8.08 -15.25
N ASN A 46 -1.89 8.59 -14.33
CA ASN A 46 -2.04 7.97 -13.03
C ASN A 46 -2.89 6.70 -13.15
N VAL A 47 -2.36 5.60 -12.63
CA VAL A 47 -3.07 4.33 -12.53
C VAL A 47 -3.22 3.93 -11.08
N MET A 48 -4.35 3.29 -10.77
CA MET A 48 -4.59 2.68 -9.47
C MET A 48 -4.27 1.19 -9.57
N VAL A 49 -3.35 0.74 -8.71
CA VAL A 49 -2.99 -0.68 -8.59
C VAL A 49 -3.73 -1.28 -7.41
N LEU A 50 -4.49 -2.35 -7.66
CA LEU A 50 -5.17 -3.16 -6.64
C LEU A 50 -4.36 -4.43 -6.36
N SER A 51 -4.25 -4.83 -5.09
CA SER A 51 -3.60 -6.08 -4.70
C SER A 51 -4.11 -6.60 -3.35
N ASP A 52 -4.04 -7.92 -3.17
CA ASP A 52 -4.44 -8.67 -1.98
C ASP A 52 -3.29 -9.49 -1.37
N TYR A 53 -2.04 -9.23 -1.78
CA TYR A 53 -0.88 -10.00 -1.33
C TYR A 53 0.41 -9.18 -1.25
N GLU A 54 1.35 -9.63 -0.41
CA GLU A 54 2.61 -8.93 -0.12
C GLU A 54 3.49 -8.69 -1.36
N GLN A 55 3.54 -9.65 -2.29
CA GLN A 55 4.30 -9.56 -3.54
C GLN A 55 3.59 -8.66 -4.58
N GLY A 56 2.51 -7.96 -4.21
CA GLY A 56 1.93 -6.88 -5.00
C GLY A 56 2.84 -5.64 -5.05
N TYR A 57 3.84 -5.56 -4.19
CA TYR A 57 4.96 -4.62 -4.30
C TYR A 57 6.11 -5.25 -5.08
N ALA A 58 6.60 -4.54 -6.09
CA ALA A 58 7.86 -4.87 -6.72
C ALA A 58 9.01 -4.45 -5.81
N GLN A 59 10.08 -5.24 -5.75
CA GLN A 59 11.35 -4.75 -5.23
C GLN A 59 11.91 -3.77 -6.26
N VAL A 60 11.97 -2.49 -5.88
CA VAL A 60 12.36 -1.40 -6.78
C VAL A 60 13.83 -1.04 -6.68
N ALA A 61 14.45 -1.22 -5.51
CA ALA A 61 15.86 -0.91 -5.27
C ALA A 61 16.34 -1.51 -3.94
N ASP A 62 17.66 -1.66 -3.81
CA ASP A 62 18.35 -1.78 -2.53
C ASP A 62 18.91 -0.39 -2.18
N ILE A 63 18.52 0.17 -1.03
CA ILE A 63 18.88 1.54 -0.63
C ILE A 63 19.78 1.48 0.61
N ASP A 64 20.92 2.17 0.54
CA ASP A 64 21.89 2.22 1.64
C ASP A 64 21.38 3.05 2.83
N TYR A 65 21.77 2.65 4.04
CA TYR A 65 21.56 3.45 5.25
C TYR A 65 22.83 4.24 5.59
N THR A 66 22.78 5.55 5.41
CA THR A 66 23.92 6.46 5.64
C THR A 66 23.48 7.60 6.59
N PRO A 67 23.84 7.55 7.88
CA PRO A 67 23.57 8.63 8.81
C PRO A 67 24.28 9.94 8.38
N PRO A 68 23.73 11.12 8.70
CA PRO A 68 24.31 12.44 8.36
C PRO A 68 25.64 12.79 9.07
N SER A 69 26.44 11.81 9.52
CA SER A 69 27.57 12.00 10.45
C SER A 69 28.80 12.72 9.91
N GLY A 70 28.73 13.32 8.72
CA GLY A 70 29.77 14.16 8.15
C GLY A 70 29.25 14.83 6.89
N THR A 71 29.83 15.96 6.51
CA THR A 71 29.43 16.84 5.41
C THR A 71 29.47 16.21 3.99
N LEU A 72 29.56 14.89 3.88
CA LEU A 72 29.65 14.14 2.63
C LEU A 72 28.86 12.83 2.76
N ASP A 73 27.75 12.72 2.03
CA ASP A 73 26.95 11.51 1.82
C ASP A 73 27.38 10.73 0.56
N GLY A 74 28.48 11.16 -0.08
CA GLY A 74 28.98 10.58 -1.32
C GLY A 74 28.08 10.85 -2.55
N GLY A 75 27.01 11.64 -2.41
CA GLY A 75 26.04 11.89 -3.48
C GLY A 75 25.17 10.68 -3.84
N THR A 76 25.16 9.63 -3.03
CA THR A 76 24.38 8.40 -3.26
C THR A 76 23.04 8.50 -2.53
N GLU A 77 21.94 8.16 -3.21
CA GLU A 77 20.62 8.08 -2.60
C GLU A 77 20.63 7.09 -1.41
N SER A 78 20.29 7.58 -0.22
CA SER A 78 20.40 6.82 1.03
C SER A 78 19.26 7.15 2.00
N VAL A 79 18.97 6.24 2.92
CA VAL A 79 18.13 6.46 4.09
C VAL A 79 18.97 7.05 5.22
N TRP A 80 18.51 8.14 5.83
CA TRP A 80 19.28 8.91 6.81
C TRP A 80 18.92 8.58 8.27
N ALA A 81 17.70 8.08 8.50
CA ALA A 81 17.20 7.72 9.81
C ALA A 81 16.14 6.62 9.69
N ILE A 82 16.19 5.65 10.60
CA ILE A 82 15.19 4.58 10.74
C ILE A 82 14.70 4.62 12.18
N ARG A 83 13.38 4.56 12.37
CA ARG A 83 12.74 4.43 13.69
C ARG A 83 11.79 3.25 13.65
N LEU A 84 11.84 2.42 14.70
CA LEU A 84 10.91 1.32 14.90
C LEU A 84 9.92 1.69 16.01
N HIS A 85 8.63 1.49 15.75
CA HIS A 85 7.57 1.61 16.73
C HIS A 85 6.79 0.28 16.79
N SER A 86 6.31 -0.07 17.98
CA SER A 86 5.56 -1.30 18.21
C SER A 86 4.52 -1.07 19.29
N ASP A 87 3.30 -1.55 19.05
CA ASP A 87 2.18 -1.51 19.99
C ASP A 87 1.62 -2.92 20.21
N VAL A 88 0.97 -3.13 21.36
CA VAL A 88 0.27 -4.39 21.68
C VAL A 88 -1.11 -4.37 21.03
N VAL A 89 -1.45 -5.42 20.28
CA VAL A 89 -2.75 -5.59 19.58
C VAL A 89 -3.44 -6.89 19.98
N ALA A 90 -4.73 -7.01 19.69
CA ALA A 90 -5.50 -8.23 19.92
C ALA A 90 -4.91 -9.39 19.11
N SER A 91 -4.71 -10.55 19.75
CA SER A 91 -4.16 -11.74 19.11
C SER A 91 -5.16 -12.50 18.22
N SER A 92 -6.46 -12.26 18.40
CA SER A 92 -7.54 -12.94 17.68
C SER A 92 -8.81 -12.09 17.66
N VAL A 93 -9.65 -12.34 16.65
CA VAL A 93 -10.99 -11.75 16.51
C VAL A 93 -11.98 -12.88 16.23
N GLU A 94 -13.13 -12.84 16.89
CA GLU A 94 -14.28 -13.72 16.60
C GLU A 94 -15.33 -12.90 15.85
N VAL A 95 -15.91 -13.47 14.79
CA VAL A 95 -16.87 -12.82 13.87
C VAL A 95 -18.25 -13.40 14.05
#